data_AF-A0A8S9XN22-F1
#
_entry.id   AF-A0A8S9XN22-F1
#
_cell.length_a   1.000
_cell.length_b   1.000
_cell.length_c   1.000
_cell.angle_alpha   90.00
_cell.angle_beta   90.00
_cell.angle_gamma   90.00
#
_symmetry.space_group_name_H-M   'P 1'
#
loop_
_entity.id
_entity.type
_entity.pdbx_description
1 polymer ?
#
loop_
_entity_poly.entity_id
_entity_poly.type
_entity_poly.pdbx_seq_one_letter_code
_entity_poly.pdbx_strand_id
1 'polypeptide(L)'
;MAKKSVADGAHLLVEASQNKISRRKRSLEYSSEREDSPPPSLLDPSRVSTYKRFQYSQESLEKALGLIKEGKLSLSKASKDYGIPKGTLFNKIHDVKDSIQQVLKECPRPNPFTDDKPGSKWLSLFLRRHPEIHKMNAEVISKARACVTEESLRRWFAELKECMANNICSDIFEDGRRVLNCDETGCETCPKTGKVLGPKGINHCLLE
;
A
#
# COMPACT_ATOMS: atom_id res chain seq x y z
N MET A 1 41.72 4.47 -48.88
CA MET A 1 41.24 4.53 -47.49
C MET A 1 39.79 4.04 -47.48
N ALA A 2 39.29 3.10 -46.69
CA ALA A 2 39.82 2.17 -45.71
C ALA A 2 38.93 0.92 -45.74
N LYS A 3 39.51 -0.29 -45.69
CA LYS A 3 38.78 -1.54 -45.45
C LYS A 3 38.69 -1.72 -43.93
N LYS A 4 37.50 -1.67 -43.33
CA LYS A 4 37.29 -1.98 -41.90
C LYS A 4 36.87 -3.45 -41.74
N SER A 5 37.57 -4.09 -40.80
CA SER A 5 37.57 -5.50 -40.44
C SER A 5 36.24 -6.01 -39.90
N VAL A 6 35.85 -7.24 -40.28
CA VAL A 6 34.67 -8.00 -39.79
C VAL A 6 35.08 -9.04 -38.73
N ALA A 7 36.24 -8.88 -38.07
CA ALA A 7 36.78 -9.92 -37.18
C ALA A 7 36.30 -9.88 -35.71
N ASP A 8 35.68 -8.80 -35.25
CA ASP A 8 35.50 -8.59 -33.79
C ASP A 8 34.22 -9.22 -33.19
N GLY A 9 33.29 -9.70 -34.02
CA GLY A 9 32.02 -10.28 -33.54
C GLY A 9 32.11 -11.73 -33.06
N ALA A 10 33.07 -12.52 -33.58
CA ALA A 10 33.17 -13.95 -33.30
C ALA A 10 33.89 -14.26 -31.98
N HIS A 11 34.78 -13.38 -31.52
CA HIS A 11 35.58 -13.59 -30.31
C HIS A 11 34.74 -13.52 -29.02
N LEU A 12 33.75 -12.62 -28.97
CA LEU A 12 32.87 -12.43 -27.80
C LEU A 12 31.88 -13.59 -27.57
N LEU A 13 31.50 -14.32 -28.63
CA LEU A 13 30.59 -15.46 -28.51
C LEU A 13 31.30 -16.75 -28.02
N VAL A 14 32.61 -16.89 -28.26
CA VAL A 14 33.39 -18.04 -27.79
C VAL A 14 33.68 -17.93 -26.28
N GLU A 15 34.00 -16.73 -25.79
CA GLU A 15 34.29 -16.50 -24.36
C GLU A 15 33.05 -16.70 -23.47
N ALA A 16 31.86 -16.26 -23.92
CA ALA A 16 30.61 -16.46 -23.19
C ALA A 16 30.22 -17.95 -23.07
N SER A 17 30.64 -18.78 -24.04
CA SER A 17 30.38 -20.23 -24.04
C SER A 17 31.36 -20.99 -23.12
N GLN A 18 32.64 -20.60 -23.11
CA GLN A 18 33.64 -21.17 -22.21
C GLN A 18 33.31 -20.89 -20.73
N ASN A 19 32.77 -19.70 -20.43
CA ASN A 19 32.41 -19.33 -19.06
C ASN A 19 31.16 -20.09 -18.53
N LYS A 20 30.22 -20.48 -19.42
CA LYS A 20 29.07 -21.34 -19.05
C LYS A 20 29.47 -22.81 -18.85
N ILE A 21 30.43 -23.32 -19.62
CA ILE A 21 30.94 -24.69 -19.48
C ILE A 21 31.78 -24.83 -18.20
N SER A 22 32.56 -23.80 -17.83
CA SER A 22 33.36 -23.80 -16.60
C SER A 22 32.51 -23.82 -15.31
N ARG A 23 31.32 -23.19 -15.32
CA ARG A 23 30.39 -23.22 -14.19
C ARG A 23 29.71 -24.59 -14.02
N ARG A 24 29.46 -25.31 -15.11
CA ARG A 24 28.87 -26.66 -15.07
C ARG A 24 29.87 -27.72 -14.59
N LYS A 25 31.15 -27.63 -14.98
CA LYS A 25 32.19 -28.55 -14.50
C LYS A 25 32.40 -28.46 -12.97
N ARG A 26 32.40 -27.23 -12.41
CA ARG A 26 32.51 -27.01 -10.96
C ARG A 26 31.33 -27.60 -10.15
N SER A 27 30.16 -27.70 -10.76
CA SER A 27 28.97 -28.26 -10.11
C SER A 27 28.91 -29.79 -10.16
N LEU A 28 29.62 -30.43 -11.10
CA LEU A 28 29.66 -31.89 -11.27
C LEU A 28 30.82 -32.51 -10.48
N GLU A 29 31.96 -31.84 -10.38
CA GLU A 29 33.08 -32.25 -9.50
C GLU A 29 32.71 -32.20 -8.01
N TYR A 30 31.73 -31.38 -7.62
CA TYR A 30 31.20 -31.34 -6.25
C TYR A 30 30.33 -32.56 -5.90
N SER A 31 29.84 -33.32 -6.89
CA SER A 31 28.90 -34.43 -6.65
C SER A 31 29.53 -35.81 -6.60
N SER A 32 30.83 -35.96 -6.92
CA SER A 32 31.44 -37.29 -7.06
C SER A 32 32.50 -37.65 -6.00
N GLU A 33 32.82 -36.78 -5.04
CA GLU A 33 33.80 -37.12 -4.01
C GLU A 33 33.32 -36.82 -2.58
N ARG A 34 33.13 -37.93 -1.84
CA ARG A 34 33.22 -38.13 -0.39
C ARG A 34 31.93 -38.17 0.43
N GLU A 35 31.53 -39.41 0.65
CA GLU A 35 31.05 -39.93 1.94
C GLU A 35 31.83 -39.38 3.16
N ASP A 36 31.06 -39.14 4.22
CA ASP A 36 31.43 -39.12 5.65
C ASP A 36 32.12 -37.90 6.29
N SER A 37 31.54 -36.71 6.14
CA SER A 37 31.67 -35.66 7.17
C SER A 37 30.49 -34.69 7.15
N PRO A 38 29.80 -34.45 8.30
CA PRO A 38 28.77 -33.44 8.37
C PRO A 38 29.37 -32.06 8.08
N PRO A 39 28.63 -31.17 7.39
CA PRO A 39 29.12 -29.85 7.03
C PRO A 39 29.56 -29.09 8.29
N PRO A 40 30.81 -28.58 8.33
CA PRO A 40 31.24 -27.72 9.42
C PRO A 40 30.36 -26.47 9.46
N SER A 41 29.86 -26.18 10.67
CA SER A 41 29.20 -24.96 11.12
C SER A 41 27.67 -24.84 10.95
N LEU A 42 26.93 -25.67 11.71
CA LEU A 42 25.75 -25.22 12.46
C LEU A 42 26.12 -24.68 13.87
N LEU A 43 27.40 -24.45 14.15
CA LEU A 43 27.92 -24.04 15.47
C LEU A 43 29.06 -23.01 15.37
N ASP A 44 29.01 -22.07 14.41
CA ASP A 44 29.89 -20.89 14.43
C ASP A 44 29.08 -19.63 14.79
N PRO A 45 29.10 -19.20 16.07
CA PRO A 45 28.40 -17.99 16.53
C PRO A 45 28.87 -16.70 15.84
N SER A 46 30.04 -16.71 15.18
CA SER A 46 30.62 -15.53 14.54
C SER A 46 30.00 -15.19 13.17
N ARG A 47 29.16 -16.08 12.62
CA ARG A 47 28.42 -15.86 11.35
C ARG A 47 26.95 -15.49 11.53
N VAL A 48 26.50 -15.25 12.76
CA VAL A 48 25.17 -14.67 13.00
C VAL A 48 25.21 -13.22 12.54
N SER A 49 24.43 -12.88 11.52
CA SER A 49 24.29 -11.50 11.03
C SER A 49 23.86 -10.57 12.18
N THR A 50 24.81 -9.84 12.75
CA THR A 50 24.61 -8.80 13.79
C THR A 50 23.96 -7.53 13.25
N TYR A 51 23.61 -7.50 11.95
CA TYR A 51 23.06 -6.35 11.26
C TYR A 51 21.68 -5.98 11.82
N LYS A 52 21.65 -5.00 12.72
CA LYS A 52 20.42 -4.42 13.25
C LYS A 52 19.76 -3.58 12.17
N ARG A 53 18.86 -4.20 11.40
CA ARG A 53 18.11 -3.55 10.31
C ARG A 53 17.28 -2.35 10.78
N PHE A 54 16.85 -2.36 12.05
CA PHE A 54 16.06 -1.30 12.67
C PHE A 54 16.50 -1.06 14.12
N GLN A 55 16.34 0.17 14.61
CA GLN A 55 16.70 0.57 15.98
C GLN A 55 15.64 0.17 17.03
N TYR A 56 14.43 -0.20 16.60
CA TYR A 56 13.33 -0.63 17.47
C TYR A 56 13.22 -2.16 17.55
N SER A 57 12.72 -2.68 18.68
CA SER A 57 12.45 -4.11 18.85
C SER A 57 11.09 -4.50 18.25
N GLN A 58 10.94 -5.79 17.92
CA GLN A 58 9.68 -6.38 17.46
C GLN A 58 8.57 -6.20 18.52
N GLU A 59 8.88 -6.43 19.79
CA GLU A 59 7.94 -6.32 20.90
C GLU A 59 7.43 -4.88 21.08
N SER A 60 8.32 -3.88 21.01
CA SER A 60 7.93 -2.47 21.08
C SER A 60 7.03 -2.08 19.92
N LEU A 61 7.27 -2.65 18.73
CA LEU A 61 6.42 -2.42 17.57
C LEU A 61 5.02 -3.00 17.76
N GLU A 62 4.90 -4.24 18.23
CA GLU A 62 3.62 -4.90 18.44
C GLU A 62 2.80 -4.22 19.53
N LYS A 63 3.42 -3.84 20.65
CA LYS A 63 2.77 -3.06 21.72
C LYS A 63 2.27 -1.71 21.20
N ALA A 64 3.09 -0.98 20.44
CA ALA A 64 2.68 0.28 19.84
C ALA A 64 1.50 0.11 18.87
N LEU A 65 1.54 -0.91 18.02
CA LEU A 65 0.45 -1.20 17.07
C LEU A 65 -0.85 -1.58 17.78
N GLY A 66 -0.79 -2.38 18.85
CA GLY A 66 -1.96 -2.75 19.65
C GLY A 66 -2.64 -1.52 20.27
N LEU A 67 -1.87 -0.66 20.94
CA LEU A 67 -2.41 0.55 21.57
C LEU A 67 -2.98 1.55 20.56
N ILE A 68 -2.43 1.63 19.36
CA ILE A 68 -2.98 2.47 18.28
C ILE A 68 -4.28 1.88 17.74
N LYS A 69 -4.33 0.56 17.50
CA LYS A 69 -5.55 -0.14 17.02
C LYS A 69 -6.69 -0.04 18.04
N GLU A 70 -6.39 -0.07 19.33
CA GLU A 70 -7.35 0.15 20.43
C GLU A 70 -7.76 1.62 20.61
N GLY A 71 -7.15 2.56 19.87
CA GLY A 71 -7.44 3.99 19.98
C GLY A 71 -6.87 4.68 21.23
N LYS A 72 -6.04 3.98 22.03
CA LYS A 72 -5.44 4.52 23.27
C LYS A 72 -4.28 5.49 23.02
N LEU A 73 -3.57 5.34 21.90
CA LEU A 73 -2.44 6.19 21.52
C LEU A 73 -2.55 6.68 20.08
N SER A 74 -2.20 7.95 19.84
CA SER A 74 -2.05 8.49 18.49
C SER A 74 -0.73 8.04 17.84
N LEU A 75 -0.69 7.97 16.51
CA LEU A 75 0.51 7.69 15.72
C LEU A 75 1.72 8.55 16.14
N SER A 76 1.49 9.83 16.43
CA SER A 76 2.54 10.75 16.87
C SER A 76 3.04 10.45 18.28
N LYS A 77 2.13 10.10 19.20
CA LYS A 77 2.47 9.75 20.59
C LYS A 77 3.23 8.42 20.63
N ALA A 78 2.75 7.41 19.92
CA ALA A 78 3.40 6.11 19.82
C ALA A 78 4.80 6.20 19.18
N SER A 79 4.98 7.03 18.15
CA SER A 79 6.30 7.26 17.56
C SER A 79 7.30 7.85 18.56
N LYS A 80 6.86 8.81 19.38
CA LYS A 80 7.70 9.45 20.41
C LYS A 80 8.03 8.48 21.56
N ASP A 81 7.02 7.76 22.04
CA ASP A 81 7.16 6.91 23.24
C ASP A 81 7.95 5.62 22.95
N TYR A 82 7.81 5.04 21.75
CA TYR A 82 8.48 3.78 21.37
C TYR A 82 9.70 3.97 20.47
N GLY A 83 10.03 5.20 20.06
CA GLY A 83 11.17 5.49 19.17
C GLY A 83 11.03 4.89 17.76
N ILE A 84 9.80 4.61 17.31
CA ILE A 84 9.52 4.00 16.01
C ILE A 84 9.14 5.10 15.02
N PRO A 85 9.72 5.15 13.81
CA PRO A 85 9.33 6.13 12.80
C PRO A 85 7.84 6.06 12.46
N LYS A 86 7.16 7.22 12.38
CA LYS A 86 5.73 7.30 12.06
C LYS A 86 5.34 6.54 10.79
N GLY A 87 6.17 6.64 9.74
CA GLY A 87 5.95 5.92 8.48
C GLY A 87 5.96 4.40 8.65
N THR A 88 6.80 3.88 9.56
CA THR A 88 6.79 2.45 9.89
C THR A 88 5.49 2.05 10.56
N LEU A 89 5.02 2.80 11.56
CA LEU A 89 3.75 2.52 12.24
C LEU A 89 2.57 2.59 11.26
N PHE A 90 2.51 3.66 10.47
CA PHE A 90 1.47 3.87 9.46
C PHE A 90 1.39 2.72 8.46
N ASN A 91 2.52 2.32 7.87
CA ASN A 91 2.56 1.25 6.87
C ASN A 91 2.15 -0.12 7.44
N LYS A 92 2.31 -0.34 8.75
CA LYS A 92 1.91 -1.60 9.41
C LYS A 92 0.44 -1.60 9.82
N ILE A 93 -0.14 -0.43 10.10
CA ILE A 93 -1.57 -0.31 10.42
C ILE A 93 -2.42 -0.46 9.18
N HIS A 94 -2.00 0.16 8.07
CA HIS A 94 -2.77 0.21 6.82
C HIS A 94 -2.30 -0.82 5.79
N ASP A 95 -1.76 -1.96 6.24
CA ASP A 95 -1.29 -3.00 5.32
C ASP A 95 -2.49 -3.81 4.80
N VAL A 96 -2.74 -3.73 3.49
CA VAL A 96 -3.81 -4.49 2.80
C VAL A 96 -3.71 -6.00 3.05
N LYS A 97 -2.50 -6.52 3.27
CA LYS A 97 -2.31 -7.94 3.57
C LYS A 97 -2.97 -8.37 4.88
N ASP A 98 -3.08 -7.45 5.86
CA ASP A 98 -3.77 -7.72 7.13
C ASP A 98 -5.28 -7.85 6.89
N SER A 99 -5.87 -7.00 6.05
CA SER A 99 -7.28 -7.10 5.67
C SER A 99 -7.57 -8.41 4.93
N ILE A 100 -6.69 -8.83 4.01
CA ILE A 100 -6.84 -10.11 3.31
C ILE A 100 -6.76 -11.27 4.30
N GLN A 101 -5.80 -11.24 5.24
CA GLN A 101 -5.68 -12.25 6.28
C GLN A 101 -6.93 -12.31 7.16
N GLN A 102 -7.51 -11.16 7.52
CA GLN A 102 -8.75 -11.10 8.30
C GLN A 102 -9.93 -11.74 7.56
N VAL A 103 -10.10 -11.41 6.26
CA VAL A 103 -11.15 -12.03 5.43
C VAL A 103 -10.96 -13.54 5.32
N LEU A 104 -9.73 -14.03 5.22
CA LEU A 104 -9.45 -15.47 5.18
C LEU A 104 -9.74 -16.16 6.52
N LYS A 105 -9.59 -15.47 7.65
CA LYS A 105 -9.96 -15.97 8.98
C LYS A 105 -11.47 -16.02 9.17
N GLU A 106 -12.20 -15.00 8.69
CA GLU A 106 -13.65 -14.92 8.77
C GLU A 106 -14.35 -15.87 7.78
N CYS A 107 -13.77 -16.03 6.59
CA CYS A 107 -14.26 -16.89 5.53
C CYS A 107 -13.15 -17.87 5.10
N PRO A 108 -12.99 -19.00 5.80
CA PRO A 108 -11.91 -19.96 5.52
C PRO A 108 -11.95 -20.46 4.09
N ARG A 109 -10.82 -20.32 3.39
CA ARG A 109 -10.61 -20.84 2.04
C ARG A 109 -9.24 -21.49 1.96
N PRO A 110 -9.10 -22.63 1.25
CA PRO A 110 -7.79 -23.23 1.02
C PRO A 110 -6.91 -22.24 0.26
N ASN A 111 -5.76 -21.91 0.85
CA ASN A 111 -4.82 -20.95 0.27
C ASN A 111 -3.37 -21.40 0.54
N PRO A 112 -2.41 -20.99 -0.30
CA PRO A 112 -1.00 -21.37 -0.16
C PRO A 112 -0.21 -20.42 0.76
N PHE A 113 -0.87 -19.61 1.59
CA PHE A 113 -0.20 -18.61 2.43
C PHE A 113 0.21 -19.20 3.77
N THR A 114 1.35 -18.73 4.29
CA THR A 114 1.74 -19.02 5.68
C THR A 114 0.88 -18.17 6.62
N ASP A 115 0.23 -18.79 7.61
CA ASP A 115 -0.66 -18.10 8.56
C ASP A 115 -1.79 -17.30 7.87
N ASP A 116 -2.29 -17.80 6.74
CA ASP A 116 -3.32 -17.13 5.91
C ASP A 116 -2.93 -15.71 5.48
N LYS A 117 -1.64 -15.36 5.53
CA LYS A 117 -1.16 -14.01 5.24
C LYS A 117 -0.43 -13.96 3.90
N PRO A 118 -0.97 -13.24 2.90
CA PRO A 118 -0.30 -13.12 1.62
C PRO A 118 1.02 -12.35 1.77
N GLY A 119 2.04 -12.78 1.03
CA GLY A 119 3.33 -12.07 0.97
C GLY A 119 3.28 -10.81 0.08
N SER A 120 4.24 -9.91 0.26
CA SER A 120 4.36 -8.68 -0.56
C SER A 120 4.52 -8.99 -2.06
N LYS A 121 5.22 -10.08 -2.40
CA LYS A 121 5.38 -10.56 -3.78
C LYS A 121 4.06 -11.02 -4.37
N TRP A 122 3.25 -11.74 -3.59
CA TRP A 122 1.93 -12.18 -4.02
C TRP A 122 1.03 -10.99 -4.32
N LEU A 123 0.96 -10.00 -3.41
CA LEU A 123 0.14 -8.80 -3.62
C LEU A 123 0.57 -8.02 -4.86
N SER A 124 1.88 -7.87 -5.08
CA SER A 124 2.40 -7.19 -6.27
C SER A 124 2.02 -7.92 -7.56
N LEU A 125 2.12 -9.25 -7.57
CA LEU A 125 1.74 -10.06 -8.73
C LEU A 125 0.22 -10.11 -8.93
N PHE A 126 -0.56 -10.08 -7.85
CA PHE A 126 -2.01 -10.00 -7.88
C PHE A 126 -2.47 -8.71 -8.56
N LEU A 127 -2.01 -7.54 -8.09
CA LEU A 127 -2.33 -6.25 -8.70
C LEU A 127 -1.88 -6.15 -10.16
N ARG A 128 -0.79 -6.84 -10.54
CA ARG A 128 -0.35 -6.90 -11.94
C ARG A 128 -1.28 -7.74 -12.82
N ARG A 129 -1.88 -8.81 -12.30
CA ARG A 129 -2.84 -9.64 -13.03
C ARG A 129 -4.24 -9.03 -13.09
N HIS A 130 -4.55 -8.16 -12.14
CA HIS A 130 -5.84 -7.49 -12.02
C HIS A 130 -5.70 -5.98 -12.27
N PRO A 131 -5.45 -5.56 -13.52
CA PRO A 131 -5.36 -4.14 -13.89
C PRO A 131 -6.71 -3.41 -13.81
N GLU A 132 -7.78 -4.07 -13.41
CA GLU A 132 -9.03 -3.46 -12.98
C GLU A 132 -8.97 -2.93 -11.55
N ILE A 133 -7.96 -3.32 -10.75
CA ILE A 133 -7.80 -2.88 -9.35
C ILE A 133 -6.64 -1.90 -9.27
N HIS A 134 -6.90 -0.65 -8.90
CA HIS A 134 -5.90 0.41 -8.87
C HIS A 134 -5.85 1.12 -7.51
N LYS A 135 -4.70 1.75 -7.22
CA LYS A 135 -4.57 2.62 -6.05
C LYS A 135 -5.25 3.96 -6.34
N MET A 136 -6.24 4.30 -5.55
CA MET A 136 -7.01 5.54 -5.63
C MET A 136 -6.74 6.36 -4.38
N ASN A 137 -6.84 7.68 -4.48
CA ASN A 137 -6.78 8.53 -3.29
C ASN A 137 -8.13 8.40 -2.60
N ALA A 138 -8.14 8.07 -1.30
CA ALA A 138 -9.38 8.17 -0.54
C ALA A 138 -9.72 9.65 -0.36
N GLU A 139 -10.96 10.02 -0.69
CA GLU A 139 -11.43 11.37 -0.40
C GLU A 139 -11.95 11.45 1.02
N VAL A 140 -11.57 12.53 1.70
CA VAL A 140 -12.11 12.84 3.01
C VAL A 140 -13.47 13.46 2.80
N ILE A 141 -14.52 12.70 3.12
CA ILE A 141 -15.78 13.31 3.46
C ILE A 141 -15.62 13.96 4.83
N SER A 142 -15.98 15.25 4.93
CA SER A 142 -16.03 15.90 6.24
C SER A 142 -17.12 15.23 7.09
N LYS A 143 -16.89 15.09 8.40
CA LYS A 143 -17.91 14.55 9.32
C LYS A 143 -19.25 15.26 9.18
N ALA A 144 -19.23 16.57 8.96
CA ALA A 144 -20.42 17.36 8.70
C ALA A 144 -21.20 16.87 7.46
N ARG A 145 -20.51 16.49 6.37
CA ARG A 145 -21.13 15.91 5.16
C ARG A 145 -21.64 14.48 5.39
N ALA A 146 -20.90 13.65 6.13
CA ALA A 146 -21.33 12.27 6.44
C ALA A 146 -22.58 12.21 7.35
N CYS A 147 -22.73 13.17 8.26
CA CYS A 147 -23.84 13.20 9.21
C CYS A 147 -25.12 13.84 8.66
N VAL A 148 -25.15 14.24 7.39
CA VAL A 148 -26.35 14.84 6.78
C VAL A 148 -27.42 13.76 6.57
N THR A 149 -28.61 13.97 7.13
CA THR A 149 -29.76 13.09 6.92
C THR A 149 -30.67 13.63 5.81
N GLU A 150 -31.44 12.75 5.17
CA GLU A 150 -32.45 13.16 4.19
C GLU A 150 -33.41 14.19 4.78
N GLU A 151 -33.85 13.98 6.02
CA GLU A 151 -34.74 14.91 6.73
C GLU A 151 -34.11 16.30 6.87
N SER A 152 -32.83 16.37 7.25
CA SER A 152 -32.11 17.64 7.39
C SER A 152 -31.99 18.38 6.04
N LEU A 153 -31.78 17.65 4.94
CA LEU A 153 -31.74 18.24 3.59
C LEU A 153 -33.11 18.80 3.20
N ARG A 154 -34.17 18.00 3.38
CA ARG A 154 -35.54 18.43 3.04
C ARG A 154 -35.96 19.65 3.85
N ARG A 155 -35.62 19.68 5.15
CA ARG A 155 -35.85 20.83 6.01
C ARG A 155 -35.12 22.08 5.51
N TRP A 156 -33.83 21.95 5.18
CA TRP A 156 -33.04 23.05 4.63
C TRP A 156 -33.64 23.62 3.34
N PHE A 157 -34.09 22.77 2.40
CA PHE A 157 -34.75 23.23 1.18
C PHE A 157 -36.11 23.89 1.44
N ALA A 158 -36.85 23.45 2.46
CA ALA A 158 -38.12 24.07 2.83
C ALA A 158 -37.90 25.49 3.41
N GLU A 159 -36.97 25.61 4.36
CA GLU A 159 -36.57 26.89 4.95
C GLU A 159 -36.02 27.86 3.91
N LEU A 160 -35.23 27.38 2.95
CA LEU A 160 -34.73 28.19 1.84
C LEU A 160 -35.88 28.77 0.99
N LYS A 161 -36.86 27.94 0.63
CA LYS A 161 -38.02 28.41 -0.16
C LYS A 161 -38.83 29.46 0.59
N GLU A 162 -39.07 29.24 1.88
CA GLU A 162 -39.80 30.18 2.73
C GLU A 162 -39.04 31.51 2.86
N CYS A 163 -37.73 31.44 3.11
CA CYS A 163 -36.87 32.61 3.17
C CYS A 163 -36.89 33.42 1.85
N MET A 164 -36.80 32.75 0.70
CA MET A 164 -36.82 33.42 -0.60
C MET A 164 -38.21 33.98 -0.96
N ALA A 165 -39.28 33.31 -0.56
CA ALA A 165 -40.65 33.82 -0.72
C ALA A 165 -40.88 35.11 0.08
N ASN A 166 -40.36 35.17 1.31
CA ASN A 166 -40.48 36.34 2.19
C ASN A 166 -39.63 37.54 1.74
N ASN A 167 -38.55 37.30 1.00
CA ASN A 167 -37.65 38.33 0.49
C ASN A 167 -37.90 38.73 -0.97
N ILE A 168 -39.04 38.33 -1.56
CA ILE A 168 -39.44 38.68 -2.94
C ILE A 168 -38.38 38.25 -3.99
N CYS A 169 -37.79 37.06 -3.80
CA CYS A 169 -36.80 36.48 -4.71
C CYS A 169 -37.19 35.03 -5.07
N SER A 170 -38.49 34.75 -5.17
CA SER A 170 -39.02 33.43 -5.48
C SER A 170 -38.76 32.99 -6.92
N ASP A 171 -38.55 33.94 -7.83
CA ASP A 171 -38.27 33.67 -9.23
C ASP A 171 -36.89 33.04 -9.46
N ILE A 172 -35.97 33.11 -8.48
CA ILE A 172 -34.65 32.47 -8.55
C ILE A 172 -34.70 30.97 -8.85
N PHE A 173 -35.79 30.30 -8.47
CA PHE A 173 -36.00 28.88 -8.75
C PHE A 173 -36.40 28.59 -10.21
N GLU A 174 -36.89 29.61 -10.94
CA GLU A 174 -37.33 29.49 -12.33
C GLU A 174 -36.19 29.70 -13.34
N ASP A 175 -35.09 30.35 -12.94
CA ASP A 175 -33.92 30.59 -13.80
C ASP A 175 -32.61 30.18 -13.13
N GLY A 176 -32.16 28.97 -13.47
CA GLY A 176 -30.91 28.39 -12.98
C GLY A 176 -29.65 29.18 -13.36
N ARG A 177 -29.70 30.11 -14.33
CA ARG A 177 -28.54 30.97 -14.67
C ARG A 177 -28.14 31.92 -13.55
N ARG A 178 -29.06 32.15 -12.61
CA ARG A 178 -28.83 32.99 -11.42
C ARG A 178 -28.15 32.25 -10.28
N VAL A 179 -28.01 30.93 -10.39
CA VAL A 179 -27.28 30.12 -9.41
C VAL A 179 -25.81 30.10 -9.80
N LEU A 180 -25.02 30.88 -9.08
CA LEU A 180 -23.56 30.92 -9.25
C LEU A 180 -22.91 29.99 -8.23
N ASN A 181 -22.09 29.06 -8.71
CA ASN A 181 -21.26 28.23 -7.83
C ASN A 181 -19.99 29.01 -7.44
N CYS A 182 -19.62 28.95 -6.16
CA CYS A 182 -18.42 29.59 -5.60
C CYS A 182 -17.49 28.58 -4.93
N ASP A 183 -17.58 27.30 -5.28
CA ASP A 183 -16.78 26.22 -4.68
C ASP A 183 -15.31 26.17 -5.15
N GLU A 184 -14.95 26.92 -6.19
CA GLU A 184 -13.56 27.04 -6.64
C GLU A 184 -12.85 28.23 -5.98
N THR A 185 -12.56 28.13 -4.69
CA THR A 185 -11.41 28.86 -4.11
C THR A 185 -10.55 27.86 -3.35
N GLY A 186 -9.38 27.56 -3.93
CA GLY A 186 -8.44 26.53 -3.53
C GLY A 186 -7.75 26.76 -2.18
N CYS A 187 -8.51 26.84 -1.09
CA CYS A 187 -8.02 26.53 0.23
C CYS A 187 -8.26 25.04 0.51
N GLU A 188 -7.17 24.27 0.52
CA GLU A 188 -7.17 22.82 0.82
C GLU A 188 -7.50 22.65 2.32
N THR A 189 -8.79 22.69 2.66
CA THR A 189 -9.29 22.61 4.04
C THR A 189 -9.34 21.18 4.59
N CYS A 190 -9.14 20.18 3.72
CA CYS A 190 -9.10 18.78 4.10
C CYS A 190 -7.72 18.16 3.80
N PRO A 191 -7.02 17.58 4.79
CA PRO A 191 -5.75 16.92 4.55
C PRO A 191 -5.92 15.70 3.63
N LYS A 192 -4.97 15.51 2.71
CA LYS A 192 -4.92 14.34 1.83
C LYS A 192 -4.94 13.06 2.65
N THR A 193 -5.91 12.18 2.41
CA THR A 193 -5.96 10.86 3.04
C THR A 193 -5.19 9.83 2.23
N GLY A 194 -4.88 8.70 2.88
CA GLY A 194 -4.10 7.62 2.32
C GLY A 194 -4.67 7.02 1.03
N LYS A 195 -3.88 6.14 0.42
CA LYS A 195 -4.26 5.44 -0.82
C LYS A 195 -5.05 4.19 -0.48
N VAL A 196 -6.19 4.00 -1.15
CA VAL A 196 -7.04 2.81 -1.07
C VAL A 196 -6.96 2.03 -2.39
N LEU A 197 -7.34 0.75 -2.38
CA LEU A 197 -7.48 -0.05 -3.61
C LEU A 197 -8.96 -0.08 -4.00
N GLY A 198 -9.27 0.21 -5.26
CA GLY A 198 -10.63 0.18 -5.77
C GLY A 198 -10.72 -0.17 -7.26
N PRO A 199 -11.96 -0.38 -7.77
CA PRO A 199 -12.21 -0.76 -9.16
C PRO A 199 -11.95 0.42 -10.12
N LYS A 200 -11.47 0.09 -11.31
CA LYS A 200 -11.10 1.04 -12.36
C LYS A 200 -12.35 1.78 -12.88
N GLY A 201 -12.26 3.11 -12.92
CA GLY A 201 -13.32 4.00 -13.41
C GLY A 201 -14.08 4.74 -12.29
N ILE A 202 -13.85 4.37 -11.03
CA ILE A 202 -14.40 5.09 -9.87
C ILE A 202 -13.29 6.02 -9.34
N ASN A 203 -13.45 7.34 -9.48
CA ASN A 203 -12.42 8.28 -9.02
C ASN A 203 -12.51 8.59 -7.52
N HIS A 204 -13.61 8.21 -6.86
CA HIS A 204 -13.95 8.58 -5.50
C HIS A 204 -14.34 7.34 -4.68
N CYS A 205 -13.53 6.98 -3.69
CA CYS A 205 -13.93 6.06 -2.64
C CYS A 205 -14.29 6.87 -1.40
N LEU A 206 -15.57 6.88 -1.04
CA LEU A 206 -16.06 7.51 0.17
C LEU A 206 -15.74 6.58 1.35
N LEU A 207 -14.99 7.08 2.32
CA LEU A 207 -14.80 6.43 3.61
C LEU A 207 -15.79 7.06 4.58
N GLU A 208 -16.74 6.26 5.08
CA GLU A 208 -17.64 6.63 6.18
C GLU A 208 -16.94 6.56 7.54
#